data_AF-A0A7W1PYC0-F1
#
_entry.id   AF-A0A7W1PYC0-F1
#
_cell.length_a   1.000
_cell.length_b   1.000
_cell.length_c   1.000
_cell.angle_alpha   90.00
_cell.angle_beta   90.00
_cell.angle_gamma   90.00
#
_symmetry.space_group_name_H-M   'P 1'
#
loop_
_entity.id
_entity.type
_entity.pdbx_description
1 polymer ?
#
loop_
_entity_poly.entity_id
_entity_poly.type
_entity_poly.pdbx_seq_one_letter_code
_entity_poly.pdbx_strand_id
1 'polypeptide(L)' 'MLGSLLVLAGLALVVVAVLGARAALRRNRWVGIRTPATLASETQFVAGNRAAAMPVGAAGAVAVVGGAVLL' A
#
# COMPACT_ATOMS: atom_id res chain seq x y z
N MET A 1 19.60 -9.51 7.23
CA MET A 1 19.19 -9.28 5.82
C MET A 1 17.67 -9.39 5.67
N LEU A 2 17.07 -10.54 5.98
CA LEU A 2 15.62 -10.75 5.83
C LEU A 2 14.77 -9.78 6.68
N GLY A 3 15.06 -9.63 7.98
CA GLY A 3 14.32 -8.71 8.86
C GLY A 3 14.31 -7.26 8.33
N SER A 4 15.47 -6.76 7.91
CA SER A 4 15.61 -5.41 7.32
C SER A 4 14.79 -5.24 6.04
N LEU A 5 14.77 -6.26 5.17
CA LEU A 5 13.96 -6.24 3.95
C LEU A 5 12.46 -6.22 4.25
N LEU A 6 12.01 -7.00 5.23
CA LEU A 6 10.62 -7.04 5.67
C LEU A 6 10.18 -5.70 6.27
N VAL A 7 11.02 -5.06 7.09
CA VAL A 7 10.73 -3.73 7.64
C VAL A 7 10.62 -2.68 6.52
N LEU A 8 11.56 -2.67 5.56
CA LEU A 8 11.53 -1.74 4.43
C LEU A 8 10.29 -1.93 3.55
N ALA A 9 9.98 -3.18 3.19
CA ALA A 9 8.78 -3.50 2.40
C ALA A 9 7.49 -3.14 3.16
N GLY A 10 7.43 -3.47 4.46
CA GLY A 10 6.29 -3.15 5.31
C GLY A 10 6.04 -1.65 5.43
N LEU A 11 7.10 -0.86 5.65
CA LEU A 11 7.02 0.60 5.66
C LEU A 11 6.51 1.15 4.33
N ALA A 12 7.00 0.63 3.20
CA ALA A 12 6.52 1.03 1.88
C ALA A 12 5.01 0.77 1.74
N LEU A 13 4.53 -0.41 2.14
CA LEU A 13 3.10 -0.74 2.11
C LEU A 13 2.26 0.17 3.02
N VAL A 14 2.73 0.49 4.23
CA VAL A 14 2.05 1.43 5.14
C VAL A 14 1.94 2.82 4.51
N VAL A 15 3.02 3.32 3.88
CA VAL A 15 3.00 4.61 3.18
C VAL A 15 1.96 4.59 2.05
N VAL A 16 1.94 3.53 1.25
CA VAL A 16 0.96 3.35 0.17
C VAL A 16 -0.48 3.33 0.72
N ALA A 17 -0.72 2.62 1.82
CA ALA A 17 -2.02 2.57 2.47
C ALA A 17 -2.48 3.95 2.95
N VAL A 18 -1.59 4.72 3.60
CA VAL A 18 -1.89 6.08 4.06
C VAL A 18 -2.21 7.01 2.90
N LEU A 19 -1.42 6.96 1.82
CA LEU A 19 -1.67 7.75 0.62
C LEU A 19 -3.01 7.37 -0.04
N GLY A 20 -3.38 6.09 -0.02
CA GLY A 20 -4.62 5.57 -0.58
C GLY A 20 -5.84 6.02 0.21
N ALA A 21 -5.77 5.94 1.54
CA ALA A 21 -6.82 6.42 2.44
C ALA A 21 -7.07 7.92 2.29
N ARG A 22 -6.00 8.71 2.16
CA ARG A 22 -6.04 10.18 2.03
C ARG A 22 -6.40 10.66 0.62
N ALA A 23 -6.64 9.77 -0.34
CA ALA A 23 -6.83 10.12 -1.74
C ALA A 23 -5.67 10.96 -2.33
N ALA A 24 -4.48 10.88 -1.72
CA ALA A 24 -3.26 11.57 -2.16
C ALA A 24 -2.46 10.74 -3.17
N LEU A 25 -2.88 9.49 -3.38
CA LEU A 25 -2.28 8.56 -4.33
C LEU A 25 -2.66 8.98 -5.76
N ARG A 26 -1.78 9.75 -6.39
CA ARG A 26 -1.90 10.11 -7.82
C ARG A 26 -1.68 8.86 -8.67
N ARG A 27 -2.39 8.79 -9.79
CA ARG A 27 -2.23 7.72 -10.78
C ARG A 27 -0.79 7.75 -11.31
N ASN A 28 0.00 6.75 -10.95
CA ASN A 28 1.40 6.61 -11.37
C ASN A 28 1.61 5.23 -12.01
N ARG A 29 2.81 4.90 -12.52
CA ARG A 29 3.09 3.59 -13.14
C ARG A 29 3.60 2.51 -12.17
N TRP A 30 3.73 2.83 -10.88
CA TRP A 30 4.43 2.00 -9.91
C TRP A 30 3.56 1.44 -8.77
N VAL A 31 2.55 2.19 -8.32
CA VAL A 31 1.81 1.93 -7.07
C VAL A 31 0.30 2.04 -7.32
N GLY A 32 -0.46 1.24 -6.58
CA GLY A 32 -1.93 1.24 -6.56
C GLY A 32 -2.56 0.07 -7.32
N ILE A 33 -3.82 -0.21 -6.99
CA ILE A 33 -4.59 -1.29 -7.64
C ILE A 33 -4.88 -0.91 -9.09
N ARG A 34 -4.62 -1.85 -10.01
CA ARG A 34 -4.83 -1.71 -11.45
C ARG A 34 -5.73 -2.82 -11.97
N THR A 35 -7.00 -2.71 -11.61
CA THR A 35 -8.06 -3.42 -12.30
C THR A 35 -8.60 -2.55 -13.44
N PRO A 36 -9.24 -3.14 -14.47
CA PRO A 36 -9.93 -2.37 -15.51
C PRO A 36 -10.86 -1.30 -14.93
N ALA A 37 -11.55 -1.60 -13.82
CA ALA A 37 -12.39 -0.65 -13.09
C ALA A 37 -11.58 0.54 -12.55
N THR A 38 -10.50 0.30 -11.79
CA THR A 38 -9.66 1.41 -11.26
C THR A 38 -8.97 2.24 -12.34
N LEU A 39 -8.82 1.72 -13.56
CA LEU A 39 -8.21 2.43 -14.68
C LEU A 39 -9.21 3.22 -15.53
N ALA A 40 -10.52 3.01 -15.34
CA ALA A 40 -11.56 3.68 -16.11
C ALA A 40 -11.66 5.18 -15.83
N SER A 41 -11.37 5.62 -14.60
CA SER A 41 -11.32 7.05 -14.23
C SER A 41 -10.44 7.29 -13.01
N GLU A 42 -10.02 8.55 -12.79
CA GLU A 42 -9.30 8.93 -11.57
C GLU A 42 -10.14 8.72 -10.31
N THR A 43 -11.45 8.99 -10.39
CA THR A 43 -12.38 8.76 -9.27
C THR A 43 -12.46 7.29 -8.90
N GLN A 44 -12.48 6.37 -9.88
CA GLN A 44 -12.45 4.94 -9.65
C GLN A 44 -11.10 4.45 -9.13
N PHE A 45 -9.99 5.06 -9.57
CA PHE A 45 -8.67 4.81 -9.01
C PHE A 45 -8.60 5.18 -7.52
N VAL A 46 -9.07 6.38 -7.15
CA VAL A 46 -9.09 6.85 -5.77
C VAL A 46 -9.99 5.96 -4.90
N ALA A 47 -11.20 5.63 -5.37
CA ALA A 47 -12.13 4.77 -4.65
C ALA A 47 -11.54 3.37 -4.42
N GLY A 48 -10.94 2.76 -5.45
CA GLY A 48 -10.32 1.44 -5.34
C GLY A 48 -9.12 1.42 -4.38
N ASN A 49 -8.24 2.43 -4.45
CA ASN A 49 -7.09 2.51 -3.54
C ASN A 49 -7.48 2.88 -2.10
N ARG A 50 -8.55 3.65 -1.91
CA ARG A 50 -9.10 3.93 -0.58
C ARG A 50 -9.69 2.66 0.05
N ALA A 51 -10.46 1.86 -0.71
CA ALA A 51 -10.98 0.58 -0.23
C ALA A 51 -9.85 -0.41 0.13
N ALA A 52 -8.77 -0.38 -0.64
CA ALA A 52 -7.60 -1.23 -0.40
C ALA A 52 -6.63 -0.70 0.68
N ALA A 53 -6.81 0.52 1.16
CA ALA A 53 -5.90 1.10 2.15
C ALA A 53 -5.83 0.25 3.43
N MET A 54 -6.98 -0.24 3.91
CA MET A 54 -7.03 -1.07 5.11
C MET A 54 -6.26 -2.40 4.97
N PRO A 55 -6.54 -3.27 3.96
CA PRO A 55 -5.79 -4.52 3.82
C PRO A 55 -4.31 -4.30 3.48
N VAL A 56 -3.96 -3.30 2.67
CA VAL A 56 -2.56 -2.97 2.37
C VAL A 56 -1.83 -2.49 3.63
N GLY A 57 -2.49 -1.67 4.45
CA GLY A 57 -1.95 -1.19 5.72
C GLY A 57 -1.73 -2.32 6.73
N ALA A 58 -2.68 -3.26 6.81
CA ALA A 58 -2.55 -4.45 7.67
C ALA A 58 -1.37 -5.34 7.24
N ALA A 59 -1.23 -5.61 5.93
CA ALA A 59 -0.10 -6.35 5.40
C ALA A 59 1.24 -5.66 5.70
N GLY A 60 1.29 -4.32 5.53
CA GLY A 60 2.45 -3.52 5.88
C GLY A 60 2.80 -3.60 7.35
N ALA A 61 1.82 -3.49 8.25
CA ALA A 61 2.02 -3.61 9.69
C ALA A 61 2.57 -4.98 10.09
N VAL A 62 2.01 -6.07 9.55
CA VAL A 62 2.50 -7.44 9.80
C VAL A 62 3.94 -7.59 9.32
N ALA A 63 4.28 -7.07 8.14
CA ALA A 63 5.65 -7.12 7.62
C ALA A 63 6.64 -6.32 8.48
N VAL A 64 6.24 -5.13 8.97
CA VAL A 64 7.08 -4.34 9.90
C VAL A 64 7.30 -5.09 11.21
N VAL A 65 6.23 -5.58 11.83
CA VAL A 65 6.32 -6.29 13.13
C VAL A 65 7.13 -7.57 12.99
N GLY A 66 6.82 -8.41 11.98
CA GLY A 66 7.57 -9.64 11.73
C GLY A 66 9.03 -9.38 11.33
N GLY A 67 9.28 -8.34 10.53
CA GLY A 67 10.62 -7.92 10.18
C GLY A 67 11.43 -7.45 11.38
N ALA A 68 10.81 -6.68 12.28
CA ALA A 68 11.44 -6.20 13.52
C ALA A 68 11.79 -7.33 14.49
N VAL A 69 10.98 -8.39 14.55
CA VAL A 69 11.28 -9.60 15.33
C VAL A 69 12.48 -10.38 14.77
N LEU A 70 12.72 -10.28 13.45
CA LEU A 70 13.78 -10.98 12.73
C LEU A 70 15.05 -10.14 12.51
N LEU A 71 15.11 -8.92 13.06
CA LEU A 71 16.28 -8.03 13.01
C LEU A 71 17.31 -8.42 14.07
#